data_AF-A0A933ELC8-F1
#
_entry.id   AF-A0A933ELC8-F1
#
_cell.length_a   1.000
_cell.length_b   1.000
_cell.length_c   1.000
_cell.angle_alpha   90.00
_cell.angle_beta   90.00
_cell.angle_gamma   90.00
#
_symmetry.space_group_name_H-M   'P 1'
#
loop_
_entity.id
_entity.type
_entity.pdbx_description
1 polymer ?
#
loop_
_entity_poly.entity_id
_entity_poly.type
_entity_poly.pdbx_seq_one_letter_code
_entity_poly.pdbx_strand_id
1 'polypeptide(L)'
;MPNTGFDPRNVEYGGLIAHNTYISGNVGIGTTNPGAQLDLSTDSARKLTTTTWSTGSDARIKTNVQTISNALEIIRKVRPVKFHYTPAFLAGHPSVKDTDYYNFIAQEYQQVFPNSVNEVEGLLYLNSSNMIPYAIAGLKEMDLKIRELTKENRELKARDKEFEDRLKALEEKAGK
;
A
#
# COMPACT_ATOMS: atom_id res chain seq x y z
N MET A 1 51.01 18.71 30.67
CA MET A 1 50.38 17.96 29.56
C MET A 1 51.12 18.33 28.27
N PRO A 2 51.36 17.40 27.32
CA PRO A 2 50.39 17.26 26.23
C PRO A 2 50.20 15.86 25.59
N ASN A 3 48.92 15.56 25.32
CA ASN A 3 48.36 15.04 24.07
C ASN A 3 48.82 13.68 23.51
N THR A 4 48.28 12.57 24.04
CA THR A 4 48.03 11.39 23.18
C THR A 4 46.84 11.73 22.29
N GLY A 5 47.13 12.18 21.07
CA GLY A 5 46.17 12.69 20.11
C GLY A 5 45.05 11.69 19.81
N PHE A 6 43.98 11.79 20.58
CA PHE A 6 42.64 11.43 20.21
C PHE A 6 42.19 12.48 19.18
N ASP A 7 42.11 12.14 17.88
CA ASP A 7 41.11 12.82 17.05
C ASP A 7 39.77 12.13 17.36
N PRO A 8 38.81 12.85 17.98
CA PRO A 8 37.57 12.29 18.49
C PRO A 8 36.61 11.73 17.43
N ARG A 9 36.97 11.78 16.15
CA ARG A 9 36.01 11.57 15.06
C ARG A 9 36.07 10.24 14.33
N ASN A 10 37.01 9.33 14.61
CA ASN A 10 36.91 7.92 14.20
C ASN A 10 37.99 7.06 14.90
N VAL A 11 37.65 5.80 15.26
CA VAL A 11 38.61 4.70 15.45
C VAL A 11 38.03 3.41 14.83
N GLU A 12 38.87 2.74 14.04
CA GLU A 12 38.71 1.44 13.36
C GLU A 12 38.93 0.24 14.31
N TYR A 13 38.52 -1.02 14.12
CA TYR A 13 37.64 -1.76 13.20
C TYR A 13 37.30 -3.09 13.93
N GLY A 14 36.08 -3.63 13.75
CA GLY A 14 35.58 -4.81 14.49
C GLY A 14 34.54 -4.48 15.57
N GLY A 15 34.26 -3.20 15.78
CA GLY A 15 33.17 -2.63 16.56
C GLY A 15 33.08 -1.13 16.23
N LEU A 16 32.16 -0.77 15.33
CA LEU A 16 32.15 0.52 14.60
C LEU A 16 31.91 1.74 15.51
N ILE A 17 32.80 2.74 15.49
CA ILE A 17 32.52 4.11 15.97
C ILE A 17 32.56 5.06 14.78
N ALA A 18 31.38 5.58 14.43
CA ALA A 18 31.12 6.51 13.33
C ALA A 18 30.37 7.72 13.90
N HIS A 19 31.00 8.88 13.98
CA HIS A 19 30.32 10.14 14.30
C HIS A 19 30.21 10.98 13.03
N ASN A 20 28.97 11.28 12.61
CA ASN A 20 28.64 11.99 11.36
C ASN A 20 29.14 11.32 10.08
N THR A 21 29.12 9.98 10.01
CA THR A 21 29.49 9.26 8.79
C THR A 21 28.45 9.49 7.70
N TYR A 22 28.89 10.14 6.62
CA TYR A 22 28.16 10.23 5.36
C TYR A 22 28.58 9.06 4.47
N ILE A 23 27.65 8.14 4.20
CA ILE A 23 27.85 7.05 3.24
C ILE A 23 27.30 7.51 1.90
N SER A 24 28.18 7.69 0.91
CA SER A 24 27.83 8.22 -0.41
C SER A 24 27.28 7.16 -1.38
N GLY A 25 27.21 5.89 -0.97
CA GLY A 25 26.77 4.76 -1.79
C GLY A 25 25.72 3.89 -1.10
N ASN A 26 25.39 2.76 -1.72
CA ASN A 26 24.42 1.81 -1.18
C ASN A 26 24.93 1.13 0.09
N VAL A 27 24.05 0.99 1.07
CA VAL A 27 24.33 0.33 2.36
C VAL A 27 23.70 -1.05 2.36
N GLY A 28 24.52 -2.09 2.35
CA GLY A 28 24.10 -3.47 2.58
C GLY A 28 24.24 -3.86 4.05
N ILE A 29 23.16 -4.28 4.69
CA ILE A 29 23.18 -4.87 6.03
C ILE A 29 22.97 -6.37 5.90
N GLY A 30 24.07 -7.13 6.01
CA GLY A 30 24.07 -8.58 5.85
C GLY A 30 24.08 -9.07 4.39
N THR A 31 24.32 -8.18 3.42
CA THR A 31 24.58 -8.47 2.00
C THR A 31 25.79 -7.66 1.52
N THR A 32 26.52 -8.17 0.52
CA THR A 32 27.70 -7.50 -0.07
C THR A 32 27.43 -6.86 -1.43
N ASN A 33 26.23 -7.06 -1.99
CA ASN A 33 25.82 -6.50 -3.28
C ASN A 33 24.42 -5.83 -3.13
N PRO A 34 24.34 -4.66 -2.46
CA PRO A 34 23.07 -4.00 -2.22
C PRO A 34 22.47 -3.43 -3.51
N GLY A 35 21.27 -3.91 -3.88
CA GLY A 35 20.55 -3.49 -5.08
C GLY A 35 19.80 -2.16 -4.94
N ALA A 36 19.73 -1.60 -3.73
CA ALA A 36 19.12 -0.31 -3.41
C ALA A 36 20.00 0.49 -2.43
N GLN A 37 19.68 1.78 -2.24
CA GLN A 37 20.44 2.68 -1.35
C GLN A 37 20.56 2.14 0.08
N LEU A 38 19.54 1.42 0.54
CA LEU A 38 19.57 0.63 1.77
C LEU A 38 18.98 -0.73 1.44
N ASP A 39 19.75 -1.79 1.66
CA ASP A 39 19.35 -3.17 1.39
C ASP A 39 19.71 -4.04 2.60
N LEU A 40 18.79 -4.91 3.01
CA LEU A 40 18.97 -5.80 4.17
C LEU A 40 18.75 -7.23 3.71
N SER A 41 19.65 -8.14 4.09
CA SER A 41 19.49 -9.57 3.75
C SER A 41 18.43 -10.30 4.60
N THR A 42 17.81 -9.61 5.55
CA THR A 42 16.78 -10.14 6.44
C THR A 42 15.69 -9.11 6.66
N ASP A 43 14.48 -9.57 6.98
CA ASP A 43 13.34 -8.72 7.38
C ASP A 43 13.47 -8.19 8.83
N SER A 44 14.70 -7.86 9.25
CA SER A 44 15.05 -7.45 10.61
C SER A 44 15.32 -5.95 10.68
N ALA A 45 14.45 -5.15 10.05
CA ALA A 45 14.44 -3.70 10.23
C ALA A 45 13.40 -3.34 11.28
N ARG A 46 13.84 -2.82 12.43
CA ARG A 46 12.92 -2.41 13.50
C ARG A 46 13.19 -0.99 13.96
N LYS A 47 12.10 -0.25 14.14
CA LYS A 47 12.05 0.98 14.92
C LYS A 47 11.32 0.64 16.21
N LEU A 48 11.99 0.83 17.35
CA LEU A 48 11.54 0.34 18.67
C LEU A 48 10.15 0.83 19.09
N THR A 49 9.76 2.02 18.63
CA THR A 49 8.58 2.74 19.14
C THR A 49 7.51 3.02 18.08
N THR A 50 7.90 3.17 16.82
CA THR A 50 6.98 3.52 15.72
C THR A 50 7.35 2.74 14.48
N THR A 51 6.40 2.47 13.60
CA THR A 51 6.68 1.90 12.27
C THR A 51 6.84 3.00 11.20
N THR A 52 6.83 4.27 11.61
CA THR A 52 6.69 5.41 10.71
C THR A 52 7.95 5.64 9.88
N TRP A 53 7.81 5.54 8.57
CA TRP A 53 8.69 6.19 7.61
C TRP A 53 8.06 7.52 7.23
N SER A 54 8.70 8.63 7.61
CA SER A 54 8.17 9.96 7.31
C SER A 54 8.52 10.34 5.88
N THR A 55 7.50 10.44 5.04
CA THR A 55 7.61 10.93 3.66
C THR A 55 7.10 12.36 3.60
N GLY A 56 7.86 13.26 2.97
CA GLY A 56 7.40 14.63 2.72
C GLY A 56 6.11 14.64 1.92
N SER A 57 5.06 15.30 2.43
CA SER A 57 3.73 15.32 1.80
C SER A 57 3.06 16.71 1.87
N ASP A 58 3.84 17.76 2.11
CA ASP A 58 3.37 19.15 2.16
C ASP A 58 2.86 19.62 0.79
N ALA A 59 1.85 20.50 0.76
CA ALA A 59 1.29 21.02 -0.50
C ALA A 59 2.33 21.81 -1.30
N ARG A 60 3.29 22.48 -0.64
CA ARG A 60 4.33 23.30 -1.29
C ARG A 60 5.35 22.49 -2.09
N ILE A 61 5.47 21.19 -1.80
CA ILE A 61 6.37 20.27 -2.51
C ILE A 61 5.63 19.40 -3.53
N LYS A 62 4.36 19.73 -3.82
CA LYS A 62 3.52 19.02 -4.78
C LYS A 62 3.11 19.94 -5.93
N THR A 63 3.09 19.40 -7.13
CA THR A 63 2.53 20.04 -8.33
C THR A 63 1.60 19.05 -9.02
N ASN A 64 0.75 19.52 -9.92
CA ASN A 64 -0.21 18.70 -10.67
C ASN A 64 -1.10 17.82 -9.77
N VAL A 65 -1.57 18.39 -8.64
CA VAL A 65 -2.43 17.66 -7.70
C VAL A 65 -3.79 17.40 -8.32
N GLN A 66 -4.17 16.13 -8.41
CA GLN A 66 -5.47 15.68 -8.93
C GLN A 66 -6.17 14.83 -7.87
N THR A 67 -7.49 14.95 -7.79
CA THR A 67 -8.31 14.04 -6.98
C THR A 67 -8.29 12.65 -7.62
N ILE A 68 -8.11 11.62 -6.80
CA ILE A 68 -8.27 10.23 -7.26
C ILE A 68 -9.76 9.98 -7.51
N SER A 69 -10.11 9.70 -8.76
CA SER A 69 -11.44 9.32 -9.21
C SER A 69 -11.41 7.95 -9.88
N ASN A 70 -12.58 7.32 -10.00
CA ASN A 70 -12.73 5.96 -10.53
C ASN A 70 -11.95 4.92 -9.69
N ALA A 71 -11.76 5.21 -8.42
CA ALA A 71 -10.94 4.41 -7.52
C ALA A 71 -11.54 3.02 -7.31
N LEU A 72 -12.87 2.92 -7.19
CA LEU A 72 -13.56 1.65 -7.01
C LEU A 72 -13.33 0.71 -8.21
N GLU A 73 -13.37 1.23 -9.44
CA GLU A 73 -13.08 0.41 -10.63
C GLU A 73 -11.61 -0.01 -10.67
N ILE A 74 -10.69 0.89 -10.33
CA ILE A 74 -9.25 0.61 -10.32
C ILE A 74 -8.92 -0.48 -9.30
N ILE A 75 -9.37 -0.35 -8.04
CA ILE A 75 -9.04 -1.33 -7.01
C ILE A 75 -9.69 -2.69 -7.28
N ARG A 76 -10.78 -2.77 -8.03
CA ARG A 76 -11.38 -4.05 -8.47
C ARG A 76 -10.49 -4.84 -9.44
N LYS A 77 -9.54 -4.18 -10.11
CA LYS A 77 -8.55 -4.83 -11.01
C LYS A 77 -7.36 -5.38 -10.24
N VAL A 78 -7.18 -4.98 -8.98
CA VAL A 78 -6.08 -5.42 -8.12
C VAL A 78 -6.50 -6.69 -7.38
N ARG A 79 -5.64 -7.71 -7.39
CA ARG A 79 -5.90 -8.99 -6.72
C ARG A 79 -4.98 -9.17 -5.49
N PRO A 80 -5.49 -9.00 -4.26
CA PRO A 80 -4.78 -9.46 -3.07
C PRO A 80 -4.60 -10.98 -3.10
N VAL A 81 -3.45 -11.47 -2.67
CA VAL A 81 -3.13 -12.89 -2.66
C VAL A 81 -2.58 -13.34 -1.31
N LYS A 82 -2.82 -14.61 -1.01
CA LYS A 82 -2.12 -15.37 0.02
C LYS A 82 -1.15 -16.32 -0.67
N PHE A 83 0.10 -16.39 -0.22
CA PHE A 83 1.14 -17.17 -0.88
C PHE A 83 2.17 -17.72 0.10
N HIS A 84 2.93 -18.71 -0.35
CA HIS A 84 4.17 -19.17 0.27
C HIS A 84 5.33 -18.87 -0.67
N TYR A 85 6.51 -18.63 -0.10
CA TYR A 85 7.74 -18.60 -0.91
C TYR A 85 8.11 -20.01 -1.37
N THR A 86 8.78 -20.10 -2.52
CA THR A 86 9.23 -21.39 -3.04
C THR A 86 10.37 -21.96 -2.17
N PRO A 87 10.55 -23.30 -2.12
CA PRO A 87 11.67 -23.89 -1.40
C PRO A 87 13.03 -23.36 -1.85
N ALA A 88 13.19 -23.10 -3.15
CA ALA A 88 14.42 -22.53 -3.71
C ALA A 88 14.69 -21.10 -3.19
N PHE A 89 13.64 -20.26 -3.07
CA PHE A 89 13.77 -18.93 -2.51
C PHE A 89 14.14 -19.00 -1.01
N LEU A 90 13.45 -19.85 -0.25
CA LEU A 90 13.71 -20.04 1.19
C LEU A 90 15.13 -20.55 1.47
N ALA A 91 15.68 -21.43 0.62
CA ALA A 91 17.05 -21.91 0.75
C ALA A 91 18.09 -20.78 0.68
N GLY A 92 17.83 -19.73 -0.12
CA GLY A 92 18.67 -18.53 -0.20
C GLY A 92 18.37 -17.46 0.86
N HIS A 93 17.24 -17.59 1.57
CA HIS A 93 16.74 -16.58 2.51
C HIS A 93 16.32 -17.22 3.84
N PRO A 94 17.26 -17.75 4.65
CA PRO A 94 16.96 -18.51 5.86
C PRO A 94 16.27 -17.70 6.97
N SER A 95 16.26 -16.37 6.85
CA SER A 95 15.52 -15.46 7.74
C SER A 95 14.01 -15.40 7.42
N VAL A 96 13.61 -15.81 6.22
CA VAL A 96 12.22 -15.88 5.79
C VAL A 96 11.63 -17.19 6.28
N LYS A 97 10.52 -17.12 7.00
CA LYS A 97 9.84 -18.29 7.57
C LYS A 97 9.00 -18.97 6.50
N ASP A 98 8.90 -20.29 6.53
CA ASP A 98 7.92 -21.00 5.70
C ASP A 98 6.53 -20.87 6.33
N THR A 99 5.75 -19.90 5.88
CA THR A 99 4.40 -19.60 6.38
C THR A 99 3.56 -18.88 5.33
N ASP A 100 2.29 -18.66 5.64
CA ASP A 100 1.38 -17.86 4.81
C ASP A 100 1.79 -16.38 4.83
N TYR A 101 2.03 -15.83 3.65
CA TYR A 101 2.24 -14.40 3.43
C TYR A 101 1.08 -13.79 2.66
N TYR A 102 0.86 -12.48 2.83
CA TYR A 102 -0.23 -11.75 2.23
C TYR A 102 0.31 -10.52 1.51
N ASN A 103 0.11 -10.44 0.20
CA ASN A 103 0.55 -9.31 -0.61
C ASN A 103 -0.16 -9.31 -1.97
N PHE A 104 0.49 -8.78 -3.01
CA PHE A 104 0.06 -8.79 -4.40
C PHE A 104 1.13 -9.47 -5.28
N ILE A 105 0.73 -9.97 -6.44
CA ILE A 105 1.68 -10.39 -7.47
C ILE A 105 2.17 -9.14 -8.19
N ALA A 106 3.48 -8.87 -8.17
CA ALA A 106 4.06 -7.64 -8.73
C ALA A 106 3.72 -7.45 -10.21
N GLN A 107 3.74 -8.51 -11.01
CA GLN A 107 3.41 -8.49 -12.44
C GLN A 107 1.96 -8.09 -12.70
N GLU A 108 1.01 -8.62 -11.91
CA GLU A 108 -0.42 -8.26 -12.00
C GLU A 108 -0.63 -6.82 -11.52
N TYR A 109 0.04 -6.45 -10.43
CA TYR A 109 -0.04 -5.11 -9.84
C TYR A 109 0.48 -4.03 -10.80
N GLN A 110 1.57 -4.32 -11.53
CA GLN A 110 2.16 -3.42 -12.51
C GLN A 110 1.22 -3.08 -13.67
N GLN A 111 0.32 -4.00 -14.06
CA GLN A 111 -0.68 -3.72 -15.10
C GLN A 111 -1.68 -2.63 -14.66
N VAL A 112 -1.88 -2.45 -13.36
CA VAL A 112 -2.77 -1.42 -12.80
C VAL A 112 -1.98 -0.17 -12.37
N PHE A 113 -0.80 -0.37 -11.79
CA PHE A 113 0.07 0.70 -11.27
C PHE A 113 1.51 0.53 -11.79
N PRO A 114 1.78 0.92 -13.05
CA PRO A 114 3.07 0.64 -13.69
C PRO A 114 4.25 1.29 -12.96
N ASN A 115 4.05 2.48 -12.40
CA ASN A 115 5.08 3.25 -11.69
C ASN A 115 5.27 2.81 -10.22
N SER A 116 4.50 1.85 -9.75
CA SER A 116 4.60 1.33 -8.38
C SER A 116 5.40 0.03 -8.28
N VAL A 117 6.03 -0.41 -9.37
CA VAL A 117 6.83 -1.64 -9.43
C VAL A 117 8.19 -1.29 -10.00
N ASN A 118 9.25 -1.71 -9.30
CA ASN A 118 10.64 -1.56 -9.74
C ASN A 118 11.27 -2.94 -9.87
N GLU A 119 12.23 -3.06 -10.77
CA GLU A 119 13.01 -4.28 -10.95
C GLU A 119 14.42 -4.08 -10.38
N VAL A 120 14.86 -5.02 -9.55
CA VAL A 120 16.21 -5.08 -9.02
C VAL A 120 16.72 -6.49 -9.28
N GLU A 121 17.79 -6.60 -10.07
CA GLU A 121 18.45 -7.87 -10.41
C GLU A 121 17.48 -8.95 -10.96
N GLY A 122 16.52 -8.56 -11.79
CA GLY A 122 15.55 -9.49 -12.40
C GLY A 122 14.35 -9.83 -11.52
N LEU A 123 14.29 -9.32 -10.28
CA LEU A 123 13.15 -9.50 -9.38
C LEU A 123 12.33 -8.21 -9.26
N LEU A 124 11.00 -8.35 -9.34
CA LEU A 124 10.08 -7.22 -9.20
C LEU A 124 9.71 -6.96 -7.75
N TYR A 125 9.83 -5.71 -7.34
CA TYR A 125 9.47 -5.20 -6.02
C TYR A 125 8.40 -4.14 -6.19
N LEU A 126 7.30 -4.27 -5.43
CA LEU A 126 6.19 -3.33 -5.50
C LEU A 126 6.14 -2.41 -4.28
N ASN A 127 5.79 -1.14 -4.51
CA ASN A 127 5.36 -0.20 -3.48
C ASN A 127 3.83 -0.12 -3.49
N SER A 128 3.19 -0.79 -2.53
CA SER A 128 1.73 -0.81 -2.38
C SER A 128 1.17 0.34 -1.54
N SER A 129 1.99 1.30 -1.11
CA SER A 129 1.54 2.41 -0.25
C SER A 129 0.48 3.29 -0.92
N ASN A 130 0.50 3.37 -2.26
CA ASN A 130 -0.54 3.99 -3.08
C ASN A 130 -1.92 3.34 -2.89
N MET A 131 -2.02 2.06 -2.49
CA MET A 131 -3.32 1.42 -2.26
C MET A 131 -4.15 2.10 -1.18
N ILE A 132 -3.50 2.73 -0.18
CA ILE A 132 -4.20 3.40 0.92
C ILE A 132 -5.10 4.55 0.40
N PRO A 133 -4.59 5.56 -0.33
CA PRO A 133 -5.45 6.62 -0.86
C PRO A 133 -6.46 6.12 -1.90
N TYR A 134 -6.12 5.12 -2.73
CA TYR A 134 -7.09 4.50 -3.65
C TYR A 134 -8.22 3.78 -2.90
N ALA A 135 -7.92 3.04 -1.84
CA ALA A 135 -8.94 2.38 -1.02
C ALA A 135 -9.86 3.40 -0.35
N ILE A 136 -9.32 4.49 0.19
CA ILE A 136 -10.12 5.58 0.78
C ILE A 136 -11.03 6.22 -0.26
N ALA A 137 -10.52 6.52 -1.46
CA ALA A 137 -11.33 7.07 -2.55
C ALA A 137 -12.42 6.08 -2.99
N GLY A 138 -12.10 4.79 -3.14
CA GLY A 138 -13.06 3.74 -3.51
C GLY A 138 -14.16 3.55 -2.47
N LEU A 139 -13.83 3.64 -1.17
CA LEU A 139 -14.83 3.61 -0.10
C LEU A 139 -15.77 4.81 -0.14
N LYS A 140 -15.26 6.01 -0.47
CA LYS A 140 -16.11 7.21 -0.66
C LYS A 140 -17.03 7.07 -1.87
N GLU A 141 -16.51 6.56 -2.99
CA GLU A 141 -17.33 6.27 -4.18
C GLU A 141 -18.43 5.24 -3.87
N MET A 142 -18.09 4.20 -3.08
CA MET A 142 -19.05 3.19 -2.64
C MET A 142 -20.13 3.78 -1.72
N ASP A 143 -19.77 4.65 -0.76
CA ASP A 143 -20.74 5.35 0.11
C ASP A 143 -21.71 6.21 -0.69
N LEU A 144 -21.21 6.97 -1.68
CA LEU A 144 -22.06 7.75 -2.58
C LEU A 144 -23.08 6.86 -3.31
N LYS A 145 -22.61 5.75 -3.89
CA LYS A 145 -23.49 4.82 -4.62
C LYS A 145 -24.51 4.16 -3.69
N ILE A 146 -24.15 3.82 -2.46
CA ILE A 146 -25.08 3.28 -1.46
C ILE A 146 -26.18 4.30 -1.13
N ARG A 147 -25.83 5.58 -0.96
CA ARG A 147 -26.81 6.65 -0.68
C ARG A 147 -27.77 6.87 -1.84
N GLU A 148 -27.25 6.88 -3.07
CA GLU A 148 -28.06 7.02 -4.28
C GLU A 148 -29.04 5.86 -4.42
N LEU A 149 -28.54 4.61 -4.37
CA LEU A 149 -29.40 3.42 -4.43
C LEU A 149 -30.42 3.35 -3.29
N THR A 150 -30.05 3.82 -2.09
CA THR A 150 -30.98 3.89 -0.95
C THR A 150 -32.09 4.91 -1.21
N LYS A 151 -31.77 6.05 -1.82
CA LYS A 151 -32.75 7.07 -2.19
C LYS A 151 -33.69 6.56 -3.26
N GLU A 152 -33.15 5.99 -4.34
CA GLU A 152 -33.96 5.41 -5.43
C GLU A 152 -34.90 4.32 -4.92
N ASN A 153 -34.41 3.43 -4.04
CA ASN A 153 -35.23 2.37 -3.45
C ASN A 153 -36.38 2.94 -2.60
N ARG A 154 -36.16 4.03 -1.86
CA ARG A 154 -37.23 4.72 -1.11
C ARG A 154 -38.28 5.32 -2.06
N GLU A 155 -37.84 5.95 -3.14
CA GLU A 155 -38.74 6.56 -4.13
C GLU A 155 -39.55 5.50 -4.89
N LEU A 156 -38.93 4.38 -5.26
CA LEU A 156 -39.61 3.25 -5.88
C LEU A 156 -40.67 2.66 -4.94
N LYS A 157 -40.33 2.40 -3.68
CA LYS A 157 -41.30 1.89 -2.69
C LYS A 157 -42.48 2.84 -2.47
N ALA A 158 -42.24 4.15 -2.50
CA ALA A 158 -43.32 5.13 -2.40
C ALA A 158 -44.26 5.09 -3.61
N ARG A 159 -43.71 4.95 -4.82
CA ARG A 159 -44.48 4.82 -6.06
C ARG A 159 -45.26 3.51 -6.13
N ASP A 160 -44.64 2.40 -5.72
CA ASP A 160 -45.31 1.10 -5.66
C ASP A 160 -46.53 1.17 -4.73
N LYS A 161 -46.36 1.76 -3.55
CA LYS A 161 -47.49 1.99 -2.63
C LYS A 161 -48.59 2.85 -3.25
N GLU A 162 -48.24 3.92 -3.96
CA GLU A 162 -49.22 4.77 -4.64
C GLU A 162 -50.01 3.98 -5.70
N PHE A 163 -49.34 3.13 -6.47
CA PHE A 163 -50.00 2.28 -7.46
C PHE A 163 -50.89 1.22 -6.82
N GLU A 164 -50.47 0.59 -5.72
CA GLU A 164 -51.30 -0.34 -4.94
C GLU A 164 -52.58 0.34 -4.42
N ASP A 165 -52.45 1.53 -3.83
CA ASP A 165 -53.59 2.29 -3.32
C ASP A 165 -54.56 2.69 -4.46
N ARG A 166 -54.03 3.11 -5.61
CA ARG A 166 -54.84 3.45 -6.80
C ARG A 166 -55.53 2.24 -7.41
N LEU A 167 -54.84 1.09 -7.47
CA LEU A 167 -55.41 -0.15 -7.98
C LEU A 167 -56.60 -0.57 -7.12
N LYS A 168 -56.42 -0.58 -5.79
CA LYS A 168 -57.49 -0.88 -4.85
C LYS A 168 -58.70 0.04 -5.01
N ALA A 169 -58.47 1.35 -5.13
CA ALA A 169 -59.55 2.33 -5.33
C ALA A 169 -60.30 2.14 -6.66
N LEU A 170 -59.64 1.63 -7.70
CA LEU A 170 -60.26 1.29 -8.97
C LEU A 170 -61.05 -0.02 -8.90
N GLU A 171 -60.53 -1.03 -8.20
CA GLU A 171 -61.21 -2.30 -7.95
C GLU A 171 -62.52 -2.08 -7.19
N GLU A 172 -62.49 -1.27 -6.12
CA GLU A 172 -63.67 -0.88 -5.35
C GLU A 172 -64.73 -0.16 -6.22
N LYS A 173 -64.30 0.71 -7.14
CA LYS A 173 -65.21 1.39 -8.09
C LYS A 173 -65.79 0.48 -9.15
N ALA A 174 -65.06 -0.57 -9.54
CA ALA A 174 -65.50 -1.53 -10.55
C ALA A 174 -66.52 -2.55 -10.02
N GLY A 175 -66.88 -2.48 -8.72
CA GLY A 175 -67.85 -3.39 -8.10
C GLY A 175 -67.38 -4.84 -8.05
N LYS A 176 -66.06 -5.05 -8.04
CA LYS A 176 -65.43 -6.35 -7.76
C LYS A 176 -65.04 -6.44 -6.30
#